data_AF-A0A933RC13-F1
#
_entry.id   AF-A0A933RC13-F1
#
_cell.length_a   1.000
_cell.length_b   1.000
_cell.length_c   1.000
_cell.angle_alpha   90.00
_cell.angle_beta   90.00
_cell.angle_gamma   90.00
#
_symmetry.space_group_name_H-M   'P 1'
#
loop_
_entity.id
_entity.type
_entity.pdbx_description
1 polymer ?
#
loop_
_entity_poly.entity_id
_entity_poly.type
_entity_poly.pdbx_seq_one_letter_code
_entity_poly.pdbx_strand_id
1 'polypeptide(L)'
;LDVIGEPWSPLILRDVWVGMHRFDQLQGDLGISRKVLTERLNYLVDQGVLERRPYDRRPRYEYVLTPKGLELVDLLMVMAGWGDRWLAGTAGPPVLYRHHACGEISRVDLRCAGCGEPMHASDIDLLPGPGAAT
;
A
#
# COMPACT_ATOMS: atom_id res chain seq x y z
N LEU A 1 5.21 3.42 -12.32
CA LEU A 1 5.64 4.08 -11.07
C LEU A 1 4.69 5.20 -10.66
N ASP A 2 3.96 5.81 -11.59
CA ASP A 2 3.14 7.01 -11.39
C ASP A 2 2.12 6.95 -10.25
N VAL A 3 1.60 5.76 -9.93
CA VAL A 3 0.64 5.57 -8.81
C VAL A 3 1.31 5.67 -7.43
N ILE A 4 2.56 5.22 -7.29
CA ILE A 4 3.26 5.13 -6.00
C ILE A 4 4.35 6.21 -5.86
N GLY A 5 4.80 6.77 -6.99
CA GLY A 5 5.85 7.79 -7.02
C GLY A 5 5.40 9.17 -6.52
N GLU A 6 4.12 9.32 -6.19
CA GLU A 6 3.58 10.54 -5.59
C GLU A 6 3.39 10.34 -4.07
N PRO A 7 3.65 11.36 -3.23
CA PRO A 7 3.78 11.19 -1.78
C PRO A 7 2.51 10.77 -1.04
N TRP A 8 1.31 11.03 -1.59
CA TRP A 8 0.05 10.84 -0.86
C TRP A 8 -0.59 9.47 -1.09
N SER A 9 -0.44 8.88 -2.27
CA SER A 9 -1.08 7.61 -2.65
C SER A 9 -0.69 6.49 -1.70
N PRO A 10 0.60 6.29 -1.32
CA PRO A 10 0.97 5.33 -0.28
C PRO A 10 0.23 5.55 1.04
N LEU A 11 0.07 6.80 1.47
CA LEU A 11 -0.58 7.13 2.74
C LEU A 11 -2.10 6.93 2.68
N ILE A 12 -2.74 7.29 1.55
CA ILE A 12 -4.17 7.01 1.32
C ILE A 12 -4.42 5.49 1.33
N LEU A 13 -3.59 4.70 0.67
CA LEU A 13 -3.75 3.24 0.64
C LEU A 13 -3.54 2.63 2.02
N ARG A 14 -2.55 3.10 2.79
CA ARG A 14 -2.35 2.73 4.19
C ARG A 14 -3.61 3.02 5.02
N ASP A 15 -4.19 4.20 4.88
CA ASP A 15 -5.33 4.62 5.71
C ASP A 15 -6.59 3.82 5.37
N VAL A 16 -6.87 3.61 4.08
CA VAL A 16 -7.98 2.76 3.64
C VAL A 16 -7.77 1.33 4.13
N TRP A 17 -6.55 0.80 4.07
CA TRP A 17 -6.23 -0.55 4.55
C TRP A 17 -6.51 -0.74 6.06
N VAL A 18 -6.22 0.27 6.88
CA VAL A 18 -6.49 0.22 8.33
C VAL A 18 -7.94 0.60 8.70
N GLY A 19 -8.82 0.79 7.72
CA GLY A 19 -10.27 0.95 7.91
C GLY A 19 -10.80 2.38 7.75
N MET A 20 -9.98 3.34 7.32
CA MET A 20 -10.43 4.71 7.04
C MET A 20 -11.02 4.81 5.64
N HIS A 21 -12.31 4.53 5.50
CA HIS A 21 -12.93 4.47 4.17
C HIS A 21 -13.58 5.79 3.75
N ARG A 22 -13.78 6.74 4.66
CA ARG A 22 -14.51 7.99 4.37
C ARG A 22 -13.58 9.18 4.14
N PHE A 23 -14.01 10.08 3.26
CA PHE A 23 -13.27 11.30 2.92
C PHE A 23 -12.82 12.11 4.15
N ASP A 24 -13.71 12.37 5.11
CA ASP A 24 -13.35 13.18 6.28
C ASP A 24 -12.38 12.46 7.24
N GLN A 25 -12.37 11.13 7.27
CA GLN A 25 -11.38 10.36 8.05
C GLN A 25 -9.99 10.50 7.40
N LEU A 26 -9.92 10.25 6.09
CA LEU A 26 -8.71 10.39 5.30
C LEU A 26 -8.15 11.82 5.34
N GLN A 27 -9.02 12.82 5.25
CA GLN A 27 -8.60 14.22 5.32
C GLN A 27 -8.08 14.59 6.71
N GLY A 28 -8.71 14.06 7.77
CA GLY A 28 -8.30 14.29 9.15
C GLY A 28 -6.96 13.66 9.48
N ASP A 29 -6.68 12.45 8.99
CA ASP A 29 -5.40 11.76 9.21
C ASP A 29 -4.26 12.42 8.42
N LEU A 30 -4.47 12.65 7.12
CA LEU A 30 -3.42 13.12 6.23
C LEU A 30 -3.12 14.61 6.38
N GLY A 31 -4.08 15.42 6.88
CA GLY A 31 -3.91 16.87 7.04
C GLY A 31 -3.77 17.66 5.73
N ILE A 32 -3.99 17.02 4.58
CA ILE A 32 -3.88 17.65 3.27
C ILE A 32 -5.14 18.44 2.91
N SER A 33 -5.00 19.33 1.92
CA SER A 33 -6.14 20.09 1.41
C SER A 33 -7.19 19.16 0.79
N ARG A 34 -8.48 19.52 0.95
CA ARG A 34 -9.60 18.76 0.36
C ARG A 34 -9.47 18.61 -1.16
N LYS A 35 -8.92 19.63 -1.83
CA LYS A 35 -8.68 19.61 -3.29
C LYS A 35 -7.67 18.52 -3.65
N VAL A 36 -6.50 18.51 -3.00
CA VAL A 36 -5.47 17.50 -3.25
C VAL A 36 -6.01 16.10 -2.96
N LEU A 37 -6.67 15.90 -1.82
CA LEU A 37 -7.26 14.59 -1.50
C LEU A 37 -8.28 14.13 -2.56
N THR A 38 -9.14 15.04 -3.03
CA THR A 38 -10.12 14.73 -4.09
C THR A 38 -9.44 14.31 -5.39
N GLU A 39 -8.41 15.04 -5.82
CA GLU A 39 -7.64 14.71 -7.02
C GLU A 39 -6.96 13.34 -6.89
N ARG A 40 -6.36 13.04 -5.74
CA ARG A 40 -5.70 11.75 -5.49
C ARG A 40 -6.70 10.58 -5.45
N LEU A 41 -7.82 10.74 -4.75
CA LEU A 41 -8.85 9.71 -4.68
C LEU A 41 -9.47 9.42 -6.05
N ASN A 42 -9.77 10.45 -6.84
CA ASN A 42 -10.25 10.27 -8.21
C ASN A 42 -9.22 9.52 -9.06
N TYR A 43 -7.95 9.93 -8.99
CA TYR A 43 -6.89 9.24 -9.72
C TYR A 43 -6.76 7.77 -9.32
N LEU A 44 -6.78 7.44 -8.03
CA LEU A 44 -6.73 6.06 -7.54
C LEU A 44 -7.96 5.24 -7.97
N VAL A 45 -9.13 5.86 -8.07
CA VAL A 45 -10.34 5.22 -8.61
C VAL A 45 -10.22 4.99 -10.12
N ASP A 46 -9.75 5.99 -10.88
CA ASP A 46 -9.56 5.90 -12.33
C ASP A 46 -8.51 4.83 -12.70
N GLN A 47 -7.49 4.66 -11.85
CA GLN A 47 -6.49 3.61 -12.00
C GLN A 47 -6.98 2.23 -11.53
N GLY A 48 -8.22 2.11 -11.05
CA GLY A 48 -8.79 0.87 -10.53
C GLY A 48 -8.09 0.34 -9.29
N VAL A 49 -7.44 1.23 -8.52
CA VAL A 49 -6.77 0.89 -7.26
C VAL A 49 -7.79 0.93 -6.12
N LEU A 50 -8.63 1.97 -6.12
CA LEU A 50 -9.76 2.11 -5.21
C LEU A 50 -11.08 1.97 -5.98
N GLU A 51 -12.12 1.58 -5.26
CA GLU A 51 -13.50 1.67 -5.74
C GLU A 51 -14.27 2.66 -4.85
N ARG A 52 -15.10 3.51 -5.47
CA ARG A 52 -15.97 4.46 -4.77
C ARG A 52 -17.39 3.90 -4.65
N ARG A 53 -17.81 3.54 -3.43
CA ARG A 53 -19.11 2.91 -3.16
C ARG A 53 -20.05 3.86 -2.40
N PRO A 54 -21.34 3.95 -2.75
CA PRO A 54 -22.31 4.65 -1.92
C PRO A 54 -22.63 3.81 -0.68
N TYR A 55 -22.63 4.43 0.50
CA TYR A 55 -22.98 3.74 1.76
C TYR A 55 -24.24 4.30 2.46
N ASP A 56 -24.87 5.32 1.88
CA ASP A 56 -26.09 5.95 2.40
C ASP A 56 -27.01 6.39 1.24
N ARG A 57 -28.28 6.68 1.53
CA ARG A 57 -29.28 7.19 0.57
C ARG A 57 -29.01 8.63 0.13
N ARG A 58 -28.17 9.36 0.88
CA ARG A 58 -27.61 10.67 0.49
C ARG A 58 -26.27 10.43 -0.22
N PRO A 59 -25.76 11.35 -1.07
CA PRO A 59 -24.52 11.15 -1.83
C PRO A 59 -23.29 11.14 -0.90
N ARG A 60 -23.12 10.05 -0.15
CA ARG A 60 -22.01 9.76 0.74
C ARG A 60 -21.32 8.52 0.21
N TYR A 61 -20.02 8.65 0.03
CA TYR A 61 -19.21 7.61 -0.55
C TYR A 61 -18.13 7.15 0.41
N GLU A 62 -17.82 5.87 0.32
CA GLU A 62 -16.64 5.26 0.90
C GLU A 62 -15.69 4.82 -0.22
N TYR A 63 -14.42 4.73 0.13
CA TYR A 63 -13.34 4.26 -0.74
C TYR A 63 -12.84 2.95 -0.19
N VAL A 64 -12.81 1.92 -1.04
CA VAL A 64 -12.39 0.57 -0.67
C VAL A 64 -11.30 0.10 -1.60
N LEU A 65 -10.37 -0.71 -1.09
CA LEU A 65 -9.33 -1.32 -1.89
C LEU A 65 -9.93 -2.35 -2.85
N THR A 66 -9.48 -2.31 -4.10
CA THR A 66 -9.66 -3.38 -5.07
C THR A 66 -8.59 -4.47 -4.85
N PRO A 67 -8.64 -5.62 -5.55
CA PRO A 67 -7.53 -6.57 -5.55
C PRO A 67 -6.19 -5.92 -5.95
N LYS A 68 -6.21 -5.05 -6.96
CA LYS A 68 -5.04 -4.26 -7.38
C LYS A 68 -4.53 -3.36 -6.25
N GLY A 69 -5.43 -2.75 -5.49
CA GLY A 69 -5.06 -1.91 -4.34
C GLY A 69 -4.49 -2.71 -3.17
N LEU A 70 -5.00 -3.92 -2.91
CA LEU A 70 -4.47 -4.80 -1.88
C LEU A 70 -3.03 -5.24 -2.20
N GLU A 71 -2.74 -5.62 -3.44
CA GLU A 71 -1.36 -5.96 -3.84
C GLU A 71 -0.40 -4.76 -3.71
N LEU A 72 -0.90 -3.54 -3.92
CA LEU A 72 -0.09 -2.33 -3.65
C LEU A 72 0.19 -2.15 -2.16
N VAL A 73 -0.73 -2.50 -1.28
CA VAL A 73 -0.50 -2.50 0.17
C VAL A 73 0.57 -3.52 0.55
N ASP A 74 0.59 -4.71 -0.07
CA ASP A 74 1.65 -5.69 0.15
C ASP A 74 3.04 -5.10 -0.15
N LEU A 75 3.17 -4.31 -1.23
CA LEU A 75 4.39 -3.56 -1.52
C LEU A 75 4.72 -2.50 -0.46
N LEU A 76 3.71 -1.80 0.09
CA LEU A 76 3.92 -0.87 1.21
C LEU A 76 4.46 -1.59 2.44
N MET A 77 4.00 -2.81 2.74
CA MET A 77 4.48 -3.60 3.87
C MET A 77 5.97 -3.98 3.70
N VAL A 78 6.40 -4.30 2.48
CA VAL A 78 7.83 -4.54 2.17
C VAL A 78 8.66 -3.28 2.39
N MET A 79 8.19 -2.12 1.90
CA MET A 79 8.88 -0.84 2.12
C MET A 79 8.94 -0.44 3.59
N ALA A 80 7.87 -0.71 4.36
CA ALA A 80 7.84 -0.47 5.80
C ALA A 80 8.93 -1.28 6.50
N GLY A 81 9.16 -2.54 6.10
CA GLY A 81 10.25 -3.37 6.65
C GLY A 81 11.66 -2.80 6.41
N TRP A 82 11.87 -2.03 5.33
CA TRP A 82 13.10 -1.25 5.15
C TRP A 82 13.16 -0.08 6.14
N GLY A 83 12.07 0.68 6.28
CA GLY A 83 11.96 1.78 7.25
C GLY A 83 12.19 1.32 8.68
N ASP A 84 11.62 0.19 9.07
CA ASP A 84 11.79 -0.42 10.38
C ASP A 84 13.25 -0.78 10.69
N ARG A 85 14.03 -1.14 9.67
CA ARG A 85 15.44 -1.51 9.82
C ARG A 85 16.37 -0.31 9.95
N TRP A 86 16.08 0.76 9.22
CA TRP A 86 17.01 1.88 9.03
C TRP A 86 16.57 3.20 9.66
N LEU A 87 15.28 3.37 9.90
CA LEU A 87 14.67 4.62 10.40
C LEU A 87 14.01 4.46 11.76
N ALA A 88 13.69 3.24 12.19
CA ALA A 88 13.16 3.03 13.53
C ALA A 88 14.19 3.42 14.59
N GLY A 89 13.73 4.14 15.62
CA GLY A 89 14.54 4.46 16.79
C GLY A 89 14.70 3.26 17.72
N THR A 90 15.26 3.50 18.90
CA THR A 90 15.48 2.46 19.93
C THR A 90 14.18 1.82 20.46
N ALA A 91 13.03 2.46 20.24
CA ALA A 91 11.72 1.91 20.59
C ALA A 91 11.24 0.80 19.62
N GLY A 92 11.89 0.63 18.47
CA GLY A 92 11.50 -0.35 17.46
C GLY A 92 10.46 0.18 16.45
N PRO A 93 9.89 -0.71 15.61
CA PRO A 93 8.99 -0.33 14.53
C PRO A 93 7.66 0.22 15.06
N PRO A 94 7.03 1.18 14.37
CA PRO A 94 5.76 1.78 14.81
C PRO A 94 4.55 0.85 14.63
N VAL A 95 4.69 -0.18 13.80
CA VAL A 95 3.62 -1.15 13.47
C VAL A 95 4.19 -2.57 13.51
N LEU A 96 3.41 -3.51 14.05
CA LEU A 96 3.73 -4.94 14.02
C LEU A 96 2.68 -5.68 13.20
N TYR A 97 3.11 -6.58 12.33
CA TYR A 97 2.20 -7.40 11.52
C TYR A 97 2.00 -8.77 12.17
N ARG A 98 0.75 -9.10 12.49
CA ARG A 98 0.38 -10.44 12.94
C ARG A 98 -0.13 -11.24 11.75
N HIS A 99 0.51 -12.39 11.46
CA HIS A 99 0.00 -13.27 10.43
C HIS A 99 -1.23 -14.03 10.95
N HIS A 100 -2.38 -13.84 10.32
CA HIS A 100 -3.64 -14.43 10.78
C HIS A 100 -3.60 -15.97 10.85
N ALA A 101 -2.91 -16.64 9.92
CA ALA A 101 -2.95 -18.10 9.86
C ALA A 101 -2.13 -18.79 10.98
N CYS A 102 -1.04 -18.17 11.46
CA CYS A 102 -0.21 -18.75 12.53
C CYS A 102 -0.24 -17.95 13.85
N GLY A 103 -0.79 -16.74 13.87
CA GLY A 103 -0.86 -15.87 15.04
C GLY A 103 0.44 -15.17 15.42
N GLU A 104 1.55 -15.47 14.75
CA GLU A 104 2.87 -14.90 15.03
C GLU A 104 3.01 -13.47 14.53
N ILE A 105 3.80 -12.67 15.25
CA ILE A 105 4.29 -11.38 14.74
C ILE A 105 5.41 -11.67 13.75
N SER A 106 5.26 -11.20 12.53
CA SER A 106 6.19 -11.50 11.44
C SER A 106 6.43 -10.28 10.56
N ARG A 107 7.31 -10.48 9.57
CA ARG A 107 7.65 -9.50 8.54
C ARG A 107 7.34 -10.08 7.17
N VAL A 108 7.14 -9.21 6.19
CA VAL A 108 7.06 -9.64 4.79
C VAL A 108 8.46 -9.98 4.30
N ASP A 109 8.59 -11.08 3.59
CA ASP A 109 9.86 -11.59 3.06
C ASP A 109 9.69 -11.90 1.57
N LEU A 110 10.65 -11.47 0.75
CA LEU A 110 10.65 -11.76 -0.69
C LEU A 110 11.25 -13.15 -0.90
N ARG A 111 10.52 -14.03 -1.60
CA ARG A 111 10.92 -15.41 -1.82
C ARG A 111 10.83 -15.80 -3.29
N CYS A 112 11.75 -16.64 -3.74
CA CYS A 112 11.74 -17.22 -5.08
C CYS A 112 10.49 -18.10 -5.24
N ALA A 113 9.69 -17.86 -6.28
CA ALA A 113 8.49 -18.64 -6.56
C ALA A 113 8.77 -20.11 -6.93
N GLY A 114 9.99 -20.44 -7.36
CA GLY A 114 10.38 -21.80 -7.75
C GLY A 114 10.85 -22.68 -6.59
N CYS A 115 11.77 -22.18 -5.75
CA CYS A 115 12.37 -22.96 -4.65
C CYS A 115 11.92 -22.51 -3.24
N GLY A 116 11.31 -21.33 -3.09
CA GLY A 116 10.86 -20.80 -1.80
C GLY A 116 11.95 -20.13 -0.95
N GLU A 117 13.22 -20.17 -1.37
CA GLU A 117 14.31 -19.48 -0.67
C GLU A 117 14.17 -17.94 -0.74
N PRO A 118 14.73 -17.19 0.21
CA PRO A 118 14.79 -15.74 0.14
C PRO A 118 15.40 -15.26 -1.18
N MET A 119 14.84 -14.19 -1.72
CA MET A 119 15.28 -13.58 -2.97
C MET A 119 15.68 -12.13 -2.70
N HIS A 120 16.96 -11.85 -2.80
CA HIS A 120 17.55 -10.55 -2.46
C HIS A 120 18.17 -9.88 -3.68
N ALA A 121 18.37 -8.56 -3.60
CA ALA A 121 18.97 -7.83 -4.73
C ALA A 121 20.42 -8.27 -5.03
N SER A 122 21.10 -8.91 -4.07
CA SER A 122 22.50 -9.34 -4.16
C SER A 122 22.70 -10.74 -4.73
N ASP A 123 21.65 -11.54 -4.86
CA ASP A 123 21.71 -12.95 -5.27
C ASP A 123 20.86 -13.26 -6.52
N ILE A 124 20.54 -12.23 -7.30
CA ILE A 124 19.75 -12.35 -8.54
C ILE A 124 20.45 -11.69 -9.73
N ASP A 125 20.23 -12.27 -10.91
CA ASP A 125 20.59 -11.66 -12.20
C ASP A 125 19.38 -10.97 -12.83
N LEU A 126 19.59 -9.78 -13.39
CA LEU A 126 18.57 -9.06 -14.16
C LEU A 126 18.67 -9.43 -15.64
N LEU A 127 17.77 -10.29 -16.10
CA LEU A 127 17.70 -10.69 -17.51
C LEU A 127 16.62 -9.88 -18.25
N PRO A 128 16.86 -9.48 -19.52
CA PRO A 128 15.83 -8.83 -20.32
C PRO A 128 14.59 -9.70 -20.51
N GLY A 129 13.42 -9.16 -20.20
CA GLY A 129 12.14 -9.81 -20.47
C GLY A 129 11.61 -9.52 -21.89
N PRO A 130 10.55 -10.22 -22.32
CA PRO A 130 9.95 -10.04 -23.66
C PRO A 130 9.53 -8.59 -24.00
N GLY A 131 9.24 -7.76 -22.99
CA GLY A 131 8.87 -6.34 -23.18
C GLY A 131 10.04 -5.36 -23.17
N ALA A 132 11.29 -5.80 -23.05
CA ALA A 132 12.45 -4.92 -23.00
C ALA A 132 12.81 -4.27 -24.36
N ALA A 133 12.16 -4.71 -25.44
CA ALA A 133 12.42 -4.24 -26.81
C ALA A 133 11.27 -3.41 -27.42
N THR A 134 10.26 -3.06 -26.63
CA THR A 134 9.13 -2.18 -27.01
C THR A 134 9.25 -0.84 -26.34
#